data_AF-U6DYT3-F1
#
_entry.id   AF-U6DYT3-F1
#
_cell.length_a   1.000
_cell.length_b   1.000
_cell.length_c   1.000
_cell.angle_alpha   90.00
_cell.angle_beta   90.00
_cell.angle_gamma   90.00
#
_symmetry.space_group_name_H-M   'P 1'
#
loop_
_entity.id
_entity.type
_entity.pdbx_description
1 polymer ?
#
loop_
_entity_poly.entity_id
_entity_poly.type
_entity_poly.pdbx_seq_one_letter_code
_entity_poly.pdbx_strand_id
1 'polypeptide(L)'
;TLGTQQGLAQELQKEQVGLQEERRGLAARLEEQERRLQASEVALSGSQAEVASLRQEADTQAALLVEQGERLHGLEMERRRLHNQLQELKGNIRVFCRVRPVLPGEPTPSPGFLLFPSGPGGSSDPPTRLSVSRSDERRGTLSGTPAPTTRHDFSFDRVFPPGSGQDQVFEEIAMLVQSALDG
;
A
#
# COMPACT_ATOMS: atom_id res chain seq x y z
N THR A 1 68.35 -81.12 8.54
CA THR A 1 67.06 -80.91 9.23
C THR A 1 67.03 -79.63 10.05
N LEU A 2 68.13 -79.19 10.69
CA LEU A 2 68.16 -77.92 11.44
C LEU A 2 68.20 -76.63 10.59
N GLY A 3 68.96 -76.59 9.48
CA GLY A 3 69.09 -75.38 8.65
C GLY A 3 67.80 -74.97 7.93
N THR A 4 66.98 -75.94 7.51
CA THR A 4 65.65 -75.71 6.92
C THR A 4 64.64 -75.21 7.95
N GLN A 5 64.75 -75.62 9.21
CA GLN A 5 63.90 -75.12 10.30
C GLN A 5 64.25 -73.68 10.71
N GLN A 6 65.53 -73.29 10.67
CA GLN A 6 65.95 -71.91 10.93
C GLN A 6 65.53 -70.94 9.82
N GLY A 7 65.59 -71.35 8.55
CA GLY A 7 65.12 -70.56 7.41
C GLY A 7 63.61 -70.28 7.47
N LEU A 8 62.80 -71.32 7.72
CA LEU A 8 61.35 -71.18 7.90
C LEU A 8 61.01 -70.25 9.08
N ALA A 9 61.75 -70.33 10.18
CA ALA A 9 61.53 -69.47 11.35
C ALA A 9 61.81 -67.99 11.03
N GLN A 10 62.86 -67.68 10.26
CA GLN A 10 63.13 -66.31 9.81
C GLN A 10 62.07 -65.78 8.85
N GLU A 11 61.58 -66.62 7.93
CA GLU A 11 60.54 -66.26 6.97
C GLU A 11 59.21 -65.94 7.68
N LEU A 12 58.79 -66.82 8.59
CA LEU A 12 57.62 -66.61 9.45
C LEU A 12 57.74 -65.35 10.31
N GLN A 13 58.93 -65.07 10.83
CA GLN A 13 59.17 -63.86 11.63
C GLN A 13 59.09 -62.58 10.78
N LYS A 14 59.58 -62.63 9.54
CA LYS A 14 59.49 -61.51 8.60
C LYS A 14 58.04 -61.24 8.18
N GLU A 15 57.29 -62.29 7.92
CA GLU A 15 55.85 -62.23 7.60
C GLU A 15 55.04 -61.72 8.80
N GLN A 16 55.36 -62.17 10.02
CA GLN A 16 54.73 -61.68 11.25
C GLN A 16 54.96 -60.18 11.47
N VAL A 17 56.16 -59.67 11.19
CA VAL A 17 56.47 -58.24 11.27
C VAL A 17 55.71 -57.46 10.19
N GLY A 18 55.68 -57.94 8.94
CA GLY A 18 54.93 -57.29 7.86
C GLY A 18 53.43 -57.21 8.16
N LEU A 19 52.83 -58.30 8.66
CA LEU A 19 51.43 -58.32 9.09
C LEU A 19 51.19 -57.39 10.29
N GLN A 20 52.14 -57.26 11.22
CA GLN A 20 52.03 -56.31 12.33
C GLN A 20 52.05 -54.85 11.86
N GLU A 21 52.89 -54.51 10.90
CA GLU A 21 52.95 -53.17 10.30
C GLU A 21 51.67 -52.84 9.53
N GLU A 22 51.18 -53.78 8.72
CA GLU A 22 49.93 -53.60 7.98
C GLU A 22 48.73 -53.44 8.94
N ARG A 23 48.66 -54.27 9.99
CA ARG A 23 47.62 -54.16 11.04
C ARG A 23 47.68 -52.82 11.75
N ARG A 24 48.88 -52.29 12.01
CA ARG A 24 49.07 -50.96 12.62
C ARG A 24 48.64 -49.83 11.67
N GLY A 25 48.95 -49.94 10.38
CA GLY A 25 48.52 -48.99 9.36
C GLY A 25 47.00 -48.98 9.16
N LEU A 26 46.36 -50.15 9.13
CA LEU A 26 44.92 -50.29 9.07
C LEU A 26 44.24 -49.72 10.32
N ALA A 27 44.78 -49.97 11.52
CA ALA A 27 44.26 -49.40 12.76
C ALA A 27 44.29 -47.86 12.76
N ALA A 28 45.41 -47.26 12.31
CA ALA A 28 45.51 -45.80 12.21
C ALA A 28 44.53 -45.20 11.19
N ARG A 29 44.29 -45.88 10.06
CA ARG A 29 43.29 -45.46 9.06
C ARG A 29 41.87 -45.55 9.61
N LEU A 30 41.57 -46.61 10.38
CA LEU A 30 40.26 -46.80 11.00
C LEU A 30 39.98 -45.67 12.00
N GLU A 31 40.94 -45.37 12.88
CA GLU A 31 40.82 -44.30 13.88
C GLU A 31 40.61 -42.93 13.23
N GLU A 32 41.31 -42.64 12.12
CA GLU A 32 41.10 -41.42 11.35
C GLU A 32 39.71 -41.36 10.71
N GLN A 33 39.21 -42.47 10.16
CA GLN A 33 37.85 -42.51 9.62
C GLN A 33 36.78 -42.34 10.70
N GLU A 34 36.96 -42.93 11.88
CA GLU A 34 36.06 -42.77 13.02
C GLU A 34 36.00 -41.31 13.47
N ARG A 35 37.15 -40.63 13.59
CA ARG A 35 37.17 -39.18 13.91
C ARG A 35 36.48 -38.34 12.85
N ARG A 36 36.71 -38.64 11.57
CA ARG A 36 36.05 -37.93 10.46
C ARG A 36 34.54 -38.15 10.46
N LEU A 37 34.09 -39.37 10.73
CA LEU A 37 32.67 -39.70 10.83
C LEU A 37 32.03 -38.94 12.00
N GLN A 38 32.65 -38.99 13.19
CA GLN A 38 32.17 -38.25 14.36
C GLN A 38 32.06 -36.74 14.10
N ALA A 39 33.09 -36.14 13.50
CA ALA A 39 33.05 -34.72 13.14
C ALA A 39 31.92 -34.40 12.14
N SER A 40 31.70 -35.28 11.16
CA SER A 40 30.61 -35.13 10.19
C SER A 40 29.23 -35.29 10.83
N GLU A 41 29.06 -36.23 11.78
CA GLU A 41 27.80 -36.44 12.49
C GLU A 41 27.42 -35.23 13.34
N VAL A 42 28.40 -34.64 14.05
CA VAL A 42 28.18 -33.42 14.83
C VAL A 42 27.82 -32.24 13.92
N ALA A 43 28.52 -32.06 12.80
CA ALA A 43 28.22 -31.00 11.85
C ALA A 43 26.82 -31.17 11.21
N LEU A 44 26.46 -32.41 10.84
CA LEU A 44 25.15 -32.72 10.29
C LEU A 44 24.03 -32.45 11.31
N SER A 45 24.23 -32.86 12.57
CA SER A 45 23.28 -32.59 13.65
C SER A 45 23.08 -31.08 13.87
N GLY A 46 24.17 -30.29 13.85
CA GLY A 46 24.10 -28.84 13.93
C GLY A 46 23.32 -28.22 12.77
N SER A 47 23.62 -28.63 11.53
CA SER A 47 22.90 -28.16 10.34
C SER A 47 21.42 -28.56 10.34
N GLN A 48 21.09 -29.77 10.79
CA GLN A 48 19.69 -30.21 10.94
C GLN A 48 18.93 -29.36 11.95
N ALA A 49 19.55 -29.00 13.07
CA ALA A 49 18.93 -28.11 14.06
C ALA A 49 18.69 -26.70 13.50
N GLU A 50 19.66 -26.14 12.76
CA GLU A 50 19.51 -24.83 12.12
C GLU A 50 18.41 -24.84 11.06
N VAL A 51 18.38 -25.85 10.18
CA VAL A 51 17.31 -26.01 9.18
C VAL A 51 15.94 -26.17 9.84
N ALA A 52 15.85 -26.88 10.96
CA ALA A 52 14.61 -26.99 11.71
C ALA A 52 14.14 -25.64 12.27
N SER A 53 15.05 -24.84 12.84
CA SER A 53 14.74 -23.48 13.33
C SER A 53 14.26 -22.58 12.20
N LEU A 54 15.00 -22.55 11.08
CA LEU A 54 14.65 -21.71 9.93
C LEU A 54 13.31 -22.12 9.31
N ARG A 55 12.98 -23.41 9.26
CA ARG A 55 11.67 -23.88 8.78
C ARG A 55 10.55 -23.41 9.71
N GLN A 56 10.75 -23.53 11.02
CA GLN A 56 9.77 -23.06 12.01
C GLN A 56 9.55 -21.54 11.89
N GLU A 57 10.62 -20.77 11.74
CA GLU A 57 10.52 -19.32 11.49
C GLU A 57 9.78 -19.01 10.19
N ALA A 58 10.09 -19.71 9.09
CA ALA A 58 9.40 -19.53 7.82
C ALA A 58 7.90 -19.86 7.93
N ASP A 59 7.54 -20.93 8.64
CA ASP A 59 6.14 -21.33 8.86
C ASP A 59 5.39 -20.27 9.67
N THR A 60 6.00 -19.76 10.75
CA THR A 60 5.39 -18.69 11.56
C THR A 60 5.22 -17.39 10.78
N GLN A 61 6.19 -17.02 9.95
CA GLN A 61 6.09 -15.83 9.08
C GLN A 61 5.02 -16.02 8.02
N ALA A 62 4.92 -17.21 7.41
CA ALA A 62 3.89 -17.51 6.43
C ALA A 62 2.49 -17.40 7.03
N ALA A 63 2.28 -17.93 8.24
CA ALA A 63 1.01 -17.82 8.95
C ALA A 63 0.65 -16.35 9.24
N LEU A 64 1.62 -15.55 9.69
CA LEU A 64 1.41 -14.12 9.96
C LEU A 64 1.05 -13.34 8.68
N LEU A 65 1.69 -13.64 7.55
CA LEU A 65 1.38 -13.00 6.27
C LEU A 65 -0.04 -13.31 5.80
N VAL A 66 -0.51 -14.53 6.00
CA VAL A 66 -1.90 -14.91 5.70
C VAL A 66 -2.87 -14.11 6.57
N GLU A 67 -2.65 -14.07 7.89
CA GLU A 67 -3.49 -13.31 8.82
C GLU A 67 -3.53 -11.81 8.48
N GLN A 68 -2.37 -11.22 8.17
CA GLN A 68 -2.28 -9.81 7.76
C GLN A 68 -3.00 -9.57 6.44
N GLY A 69 -2.90 -10.50 5.47
CA GLY A 69 -3.61 -10.43 4.21
C GLY A 69 -5.13 -10.42 4.39
N GLU A 70 -5.65 -11.33 5.23
CA GLU A 70 -7.07 -11.38 5.57
C GLU A 70 -7.53 -10.10 6.28
N ARG A 71 -6.74 -9.59 7.22
CA ARG A 71 -7.02 -8.33 7.92
C ARG A 71 -7.05 -7.14 6.97
N LEU A 72 -6.08 -7.01 6.07
CA LEU A 72 -6.04 -5.94 5.08
C LEU A 72 -7.24 -6.01 4.13
N HIS A 73 -7.60 -7.22 3.70
CA HIS A 73 -8.79 -7.42 2.88
C HIS A 73 -10.07 -6.98 3.60
N GLY A 74 -10.24 -7.38 4.88
CA GLY A 74 -11.37 -6.96 5.70
C GLY A 74 -11.47 -5.43 5.87
N LEU A 75 -10.34 -4.77 6.13
CA LEU A 75 -10.27 -3.31 6.26
C LEU A 75 -10.60 -2.60 4.93
N GLU A 76 -10.13 -3.12 3.80
CA GLU A 76 -10.43 -2.55 2.49
C GLU A 76 -11.92 -2.68 2.15
N MET A 77 -12.54 -3.82 2.47
CA MET A 77 -13.98 -4.01 2.29
C MET A 77 -14.80 -3.05 3.17
N GLU A 78 -14.37 -2.84 4.41
CA GLU A 78 -15.00 -1.85 5.29
C GLU A 78 -14.81 -0.41 4.76
N ARG A 79 -13.62 -0.06 4.27
CA ARG A 79 -13.35 1.24 3.64
C ARG A 79 -14.31 1.49 2.47
N ARG A 80 -14.49 0.51 1.58
CA ARG A 80 -15.44 0.59 0.45
C ARG A 80 -16.87 0.80 0.93
N ARG A 81 -17.31 0.01 1.91
CA ARG A 81 -18.66 0.11 2.49
C ARG A 81 -18.92 1.50 3.07
N LEU A 82 -18.02 1.99 3.92
CA LEU A 82 -18.15 3.30 4.57
C LEU A 82 -18.07 4.44 3.56
N HIS A 83 -17.18 4.32 2.56
CA HIS A 83 -17.06 5.28 1.47
C HIS A 83 -18.37 5.39 0.69
N ASN A 84 -18.98 4.26 0.32
CA ASN A 84 -20.26 4.24 -0.39
C ASN A 84 -21.39 4.83 0.46
N GLN A 85 -21.49 4.47 1.74
CA GLN A 85 -22.46 5.08 2.66
C GLN A 85 -22.30 6.61 2.75
N LEU A 86 -21.06 7.09 2.85
CA LEU A 86 -20.77 8.52 2.89
C LEU A 86 -21.19 9.21 1.57
N GLN A 87 -20.97 8.56 0.43
CA GLN A 87 -21.35 9.09 -0.88
C GLN A 87 -22.87 9.15 -1.07
N GLU A 88 -23.59 8.12 -0.62
CA GLU A 88 -25.06 8.09 -0.59
C GLU A 88 -25.63 9.21 0.29
N LEU A 89 -25.05 9.41 1.48
CA LEU A 89 -25.46 10.50 2.40
C LEU A 89 -25.20 11.89 1.81
N LYS A 90 -24.07 12.08 1.11
CA LYS A 90 -23.80 13.32 0.36
C LYS A 90 -24.68 13.45 -0.90
N GLY A 91 -25.45 12.43 -1.26
CA GLY A 91 -26.30 12.39 -2.44
C GLY A 91 -25.60 11.77 -3.66
N ASN A 92 -26.35 10.93 -4.37
CA ASN A 92 -25.90 10.22 -5.57
C ASN A 92 -25.79 11.15 -6.80
N ILE A 93 -26.62 12.19 -6.85
CA ILE A 93 -26.57 13.23 -7.87
C ILE A 93 -26.19 14.52 -7.16
N ARG A 94 -25.13 15.17 -7.65
CA ARG A 94 -24.65 16.45 -7.13
C ARG A 94 -24.54 17.46 -8.25
N VAL A 95 -24.94 18.70 -7.97
CA VAL A 95 -24.86 19.83 -8.87
C VAL A 95 -23.96 20.87 -8.24
N PHE A 96 -22.80 21.07 -8.87
CA PHE A 96 -21.86 22.12 -8.48
C PHE A 96 -21.95 23.30 -9.45
N CYS A 97 -21.83 24.51 -8.92
CA CYS A 97 -21.68 25.71 -9.72
C CYS A 97 -20.24 26.21 -9.63
N ARG A 98 -19.60 26.47 -10.77
CA ARG A 98 -18.27 27.09 -10.81
C ARG A 98 -18.31 28.34 -11.66
N VAL A 99 -17.95 29.47 -11.05
CA VAL A 99 -17.84 30.75 -11.75
C VAL A 99 -16.38 30.94 -12.15
N ARG A 100 -16.11 31.15 -13.45
CA ARG A 100 -14.72 31.40 -13.88
C ARG A 100 -14.28 32.83 -13.55
N PRO A 101 -12.98 33.06 -13.34
CA PRO A 101 -12.41 34.40 -13.32
C PRO A 101 -12.65 35.15 -14.63
N VAL A 102 -12.85 36.47 -14.54
CA VAL A 102 -12.86 37.39 -15.69
C VAL A 102 -11.46 37.41 -16.30
N LEU A 103 -11.38 37.22 -17.62
CA LEU A 103 -10.09 37.20 -18.32
C LEU A 103 -9.67 38.61 -18.76
N PRO A 104 -8.36 38.83 -19.02
CA PRO A 104 -7.90 40.09 -19.59
C PRO A 104 -8.62 40.42 -20.91
N GLY A 105 -9.17 41.63 -21.02
CA GLY A 105 -9.91 42.08 -22.21
C GLY A 105 -11.42 41.84 -22.15
N GLU A 106 -11.93 41.20 -21.10
CA GLU A 106 -13.37 41.05 -20.89
C GLU A 106 -13.94 42.20 -20.05
N PRO A 107 -15.22 42.60 -20.29
CA PRO A 107 -15.86 43.62 -19.48
C PRO A 107 -16.04 43.12 -18.04
N THR A 108 -15.55 43.89 -17.08
CA THR A 108 -15.78 43.60 -15.67
C THR A 108 -17.28 43.73 -15.36
N PRO A 109 -17.93 42.71 -14.78
CA PRO A 109 -19.33 42.81 -14.40
C PRO A 109 -19.53 43.88 -13.32
N SER A 110 -20.72 44.48 -13.29
CA SER A 110 -21.07 45.48 -12.29
C SER A 110 -20.95 44.91 -10.86
N PRO A 111 -20.53 45.71 -9.88
CA PRO A 111 -20.52 45.29 -8.48
C PRO A 111 -21.91 44.80 -8.05
N GLY A 112 -21.98 43.61 -7.45
CA GLY A 112 -23.24 42.98 -7.03
C GLY A 112 -23.98 42.22 -8.14
N PHE A 113 -23.42 42.13 -9.36
CA PHE A 113 -23.95 41.25 -10.42
C PHE A 113 -24.00 39.80 -9.97
N LEU A 114 -22.93 39.31 -9.31
CA LEU A 114 -22.89 38.01 -8.64
C LEU A 114 -22.68 38.20 -7.15
N LEU A 115 -23.44 37.47 -6.34
CA LEU A 115 -23.25 37.36 -4.90
C LEU A 115 -23.14 35.89 -4.50
N PHE A 116 -22.24 35.61 -3.57
CA PHE A 116 -21.98 34.29 -3.01
C PHE A 116 -22.32 34.31 -1.51
N PRO A 117 -23.59 34.13 -1.12
CA PRO A 117 -23.95 34.06 0.29
C PRO A 117 -23.18 32.94 1.00
N SER A 118 -22.76 33.19 2.23
CA SER A 118 -22.07 32.21 3.07
C SER A 118 -22.91 30.93 3.23
N GLY A 119 -22.22 29.82 3.46
CA GLY A 119 -22.84 28.53 3.70
C GLY A 119 -23.72 28.49 4.95
N PRO A 120 -24.43 27.39 5.18
CA PRO A 120 -25.38 27.24 6.28
C PRO A 120 -24.74 27.42 7.68
N GLY A 121 -23.46 27.08 7.86
CA GLY A 121 -22.67 27.32 9.07
C GLY A 121 -21.95 28.67 9.13
N GLY A 122 -22.27 29.62 8.24
CA GLY A 122 -21.66 30.95 8.21
C GLY A 122 -20.38 31.00 7.38
N SER A 123 -19.44 31.89 7.71
CA SER A 123 -18.23 32.14 6.90
C SER A 123 -17.22 31.00 6.86
N SER A 124 -17.36 30.01 7.75
CA SER A 124 -16.54 28.80 7.75
C SER A 124 -16.99 27.78 6.70
N ASP A 125 -18.24 27.85 6.26
CA ASP A 125 -18.79 26.90 5.30
C ASP A 125 -18.68 27.42 3.87
N PRO A 126 -18.39 26.55 2.90
CA PRO A 126 -18.39 26.93 1.50
C PRO A 126 -19.78 27.41 1.06
N PRO A 127 -19.86 28.38 0.14
CA PRO A 127 -21.14 28.89 -0.33
C PRO A 127 -21.90 27.80 -1.09
N THR A 128 -23.19 27.66 -0.81
CA THR A 128 -24.10 26.72 -1.48
C THR A 128 -25.13 27.43 -2.35
N ARG A 129 -25.10 28.76 -2.38
CA ARG A 129 -26.03 29.60 -3.14
C ARG A 129 -25.31 30.59 -4.02
N LEU A 130 -25.94 30.91 -5.15
CA LEU A 130 -25.51 31.94 -6.08
C LEU A 130 -26.68 32.88 -6.36
N SER A 131 -26.48 34.18 -6.20
CA SER A 131 -27.46 35.18 -6.59
C SER A 131 -26.94 35.98 -7.78
N VAL A 132 -27.74 36.06 -8.83
CA VAL A 132 -27.45 36.83 -10.05
C VAL A 132 -28.41 38.01 -10.14
N SER A 133 -27.87 39.22 -10.12
CA SER A 133 -28.65 40.46 -10.22
C SER A 133 -28.51 41.04 -11.61
N ARG A 134 -29.63 41.28 -12.30
CA ARG A 134 -29.64 41.89 -13.63
C ARG A 134 -30.43 43.20 -13.60
N SER A 135 -29.76 44.29 -13.95
CA SER A 135 -30.39 45.57 -14.29
C SER A 135 -30.72 45.58 -15.78
N ASP A 136 -32.01 45.60 -16.12
CA ASP A 136 -32.45 45.70 -17.53
C ASP A 136 -32.58 47.18 -17.91
N GLU A 137 -31.46 47.81 -18.26
CA GLU A 137 -31.42 49.22 -18.66
C GLU A 137 -32.21 49.50 -19.95
N ARG A 138 -32.53 48.46 -20.74
CA ARG A 138 -33.30 48.58 -21.99
C ARG A 138 -34.81 48.50 -21.75
N ARG A 139 -35.24 48.05 -20.57
CA ARG A 139 -36.65 47.98 -20.19
C ARG A 139 -37.02 49.29 -19.48
N GLY A 140 -37.09 50.38 -20.24
CA GLY A 140 -37.65 51.63 -19.73
C GLY A 140 -39.12 51.41 -19.34
N THR A 141 -39.48 51.76 -18.11
CA THR A 141 -40.90 51.82 -17.73
C THR A 141 -41.56 53.02 -18.44
N LEU A 142 -42.88 52.95 -18.67
CA LEU A 142 -43.64 54.05 -19.30
C LEU A 142 -43.52 55.38 -18.52
N SER A 143 -43.09 55.35 -17.25
CA SER A 143 -42.85 56.50 -16.38
C SER A 143 -41.42 57.08 -16.44
N GLY A 144 -40.54 56.56 -17.30
CA GLY A 144 -39.15 57.04 -17.41
C GLY A 144 -38.25 56.65 -16.23
N THR A 145 -38.74 55.85 -15.29
CA THR A 145 -37.93 55.29 -14.20
C THR A 145 -37.24 54.00 -14.66
N PRO A 146 -35.98 53.75 -14.25
CA PRO A 146 -35.29 52.51 -14.56
C PRO A 146 -36.07 51.31 -14.03
N ALA A 147 -36.15 50.22 -14.81
CA ALA A 147 -36.76 48.99 -14.32
C ALA A 147 -36.03 48.49 -13.05
N PRO A 148 -36.76 47.95 -12.07
CA PRO A 148 -36.15 47.39 -10.87
C PRO A 148 -35.22 46.24 -11.23
N THR A 149 -34.07 46.18 -10.56
CA THR A 149 -33.11 45.08 -10.69
C THR A 149 -33.79 43.76 -10.36
N THR A 150 -33.73 42.80 -11.29
CA THR A 150 -34.24 41.44 -11.04
C THR A 150 -33.13 40.58 -10.45
N ARG A 151 -33.38 39.98 -9.29
CA ARG A 151 -32.47 39.04 -8.63
C ARG A 151 -32.95 37.61 -8.82
N HIS A 152 -32.05 36.73 -9.25
CA HIS A 152 -32.30 35.30 -9.38
C HIS A 152 -31.41 34.54 -8.39
N ASP A 153 -32.01 33.72 -7.55
CA ASP A 153 -31.30 32.92 -6.55
C ASP A 153 -31.30 31.44 -6.97
N PHE A 154 -30.12 30.83 -6.90
CA PHE A 154 -29.89 29.43 -7.23
C PHE A 154 -29.24 28.70 -6.05
N SER A 155 -29.61 27.44 -5.85
CA SER A 155 -29.07 26.57 -4.81
C SER A 155 -28.35 25.38 -5.44
N PHE A 156 -27.21 25.02 -4.87
CA PHE A 156 -26.31 23.97 -5.33
C PHE A 156 -25.76 23.20 -4.14
N ASP A 157 -25.16 22.04 -4.37
CA ASP A 157 -24.42 21.32 -3.34
C ASP A 157 -23.18 22.11 -2.90
N ARG A 158 -22.55 22.81 -3.86
CA ARG A 158 -21.44 23.74 -3.63
C ARG A 158 -21.31 24.74 -4.77
N VAL A 159 -20.92 25.97 -4.44
CA VAL A 159 -20.58 27.03 -5.38
C VAL A 159 -19.10 27.36 -5.23
N PHE A 160 -18.38 27.43 -6.34
CA PHE A 160 -16.98 27.82 -6.43
C PHE A 160 -16.90 29.23 -7.02
N PRO A 161 -16.57 30.26 -6.21
CA PRO A 161 -16.36 31.61 -6.69
C PRO A 161 -15.16 31.69 -7.66
N PRO A 162 -14.99 32.83 -8.36
CA PRO A 162 -13.87 33.05 -9.28
C PRO A 162 -12.48 32.78 -8.69
N GLY A 163 -12.30 32.98 -7.38
CA GLY A 163 -11.03 32.74 -6.69
C GLY A 163 -10.73 31.27 -6.38
N SER A 164 -11.66 30.33 -6.65
CA SER A 164 -11.46 28.92 -6.33
C SER A 164 -10.49 28.23 -7.30
N GLY A 165 -9.47 27.59 -6.71
CA GLY A 165 -8.46 26.80 -7.42
C GLY A 165 -8.97 25.47 -7.95
N GLN A 166 -8.15 24.82 -8.78
CA GLN A 166 -8.45 23.50 -9.35
C GLN A 166 -8.39 22.38 -8.30
N ASP A 167 -7.46 22.51 -7.36
CA ASP A 167 -7.30 21.68 -6.17
C ASP A 167 -8.60 21.62 -5.36
N GLN A 168 -9.18 22.78 -5.04
CA GLN A 168 -10.43 22.86 -4.27
C GLN A 168 -11.62 22.22 -5.00
N VAL A 169 -11.65 22.30 -6.33
CA VAL A 169 -12.68 21.64 -7.14
C VAL A 169 -12.44 20.13 -7.15
N PHE A 170 -11.19 19.70 -7.28
CA PHE A 170 -10.83 18.29 -7.33
C PHE A 170 -11.10 17.59 -5.99
N GLU A 171 -10.87 18.25 -4.85
CA GLU A 171 -11.16 17.68 -3.52
C GLU A 171 -12.61 17.19 -3.39
N GLU A 172 -13.59 17.90 -3.98
CA GLU A 172 -14.99 17.48 -3.96
C GLU A 172 -15.31 16.32 -4.91
N ILE A 173 -14.51 16.15 -5.97
CA ILE A 173 -14.69 15.13 -7.00
C ILE A 173 -13.87 13.86 -6.67
N ALA A 174 -12.81 13.97 -5.88
CA ALA A 174 -11.88 12.89 -5.57
C ALA A 174 -12.59 11.63 -5.05
N MET A 175 -13.62 11.82 -4.21
CA MET A 175 -14.41 10.71 -3.71
C MET A 175 -15.16 9.94 -4.81
N LEU A 176 -15.66 10.63 -5.84
CA LEU A 176 -16.36 9.99 -6.97
C LEU A 176 -15.38 9.17 -7.82
N VAL A 177 -14.13 9.64 -7.96
CA VAL A 177 -13.07 8.86 -8.62
C VAL A 177 -12.80 7.57 -7.86
N GLN A 178 -12.72 7.64 -6.53
CA GLN A 178 -12.57 6.44 -5.69
C GLN A 178 -13.76 5.49 -5.85
N SER A 179 -15.00 6.00 -5.86
CA SER A 179 -16.18 5.16 -6.10
C SER A 179 -16.13 4.44 -7.46
N ALA A 180 -15.62 5.10 -8.50
CA ALA A 180 -15.45 4.46 -9.80
C ALA A 180 -14.39 3.34 -9.81
N LEU A 181 -13.37 3.44 -8.96
CA LEU A 181 -12.36 2.38 -8.77
C LEU A 181 -12.90 1.20 -7.94
N ASP A 182 -13.81 1.48 -7.02
CA ASP A 182 -14.41 0.47 -6.14
C ASP A 182 -15.42 -0.42 -6.87
N GLY A 183 -16.06 0.11 -7.91
CA GLY A 183 -17.16 -0.53 -8.64
C GLY A 183 -18.51 -0.38 -7.95
#